data_AF-A0A227J463-F1
#
_entry.id   AF-A0A227J463-F1
#
_cell.length_a   1.000
_cell.length_b   1.000
_cell.length_c   1.000
_cell.angle_alpha   90.00
_cell.angle_beta   90.00
_cell.angle_gamma   90.00
#
_symmetry.space_group_name_H-M   'P 1'
#
loop_
_entity.id
_entity.type
_entity.pdbx_description
1 polymer ?
#
loop_
_entity_poly.entity_id
_entity_poly.type
_entity_poly.pdbx_seq_one_letter_code
_entity_poly.pdbx_strand_id
1 'polypeptide(L)'
;SKASAGSPLYQNVCIGGQKLNENGEPEDAVNPLSWAILESCGQLRSTQPNLSVRYHEGLNQEFLMGCIEVIKCGFGMPAFNNDEIVIPEFIKLGVEKADAYNYASIGCIETAV
;
A
#
# COMPACT_ATOMS: atom_id res chain seq x y z
N SER A 1 22.70 -11.10 13.05
CA SER A 1 22.07 -12.39 12.70
C SER A 1 21.99 -12.50 11.18
N LYS A 2 22.23 -13.68 10.58
CA LYS A 2 22.01 -13.88 9.13
C LYS A 2 20.54 -13.74 8.72
N ALA A 3 19.60 -13.81 9.68
CA ALA A 3 18.17 -13.69 9.45
C ALA A 3 17.69 -12.24 9.15
N SER A 4 18.55 -11.22 9.36
CA SER A 4 18.21 -9.80 9.14
C SER A 4 19.36 -9.09 8.42
N ALA A 5 19.74 -9.61 7.27
CA ALA A 5 20.81 -9.02 6.44
C ALA A 5 20.36 -7.68 5.85
N GLY A 6 21.29 -6.71 5.75
CA GLY A 6 21.01 -5.37 5.24
C GLY A 6 20.60 -4.33 6.29
N SER A 7 20.65 -4.69 7.58
CA SER A 7 20.24 -3.84 8.71
C SER A 7 18.86 -3.16 8.52
N PRO A 8 17.82 -3.90 8.08
CA PRO A 8 16.52 -3.31 7.78
C PRO A 8 15.78 -2.89 9.06
N LEU A 9 15.06 -1.78 8.98
CA LEU A 9 14.14 -1.32 10.03
C LEU A 9 12.67 -1.61 9.70
N TYR A 10 12.37 -1.91 8.43
CA TYR A 10 11.02 -2.21 7.93
C TYR A 10 9.99 -1.11 8.26
N GLN A 11 10.36 0.16 8.11
CA GLN A 11 9.45 1.29 8.33
C GLN A 11 8.53 1.41 7.11
N ASN A 12 7.36 0.77 7.19
CA ASN A 12 6.41 0.75 6.08
C ASN A 12 5.66 2.08 5.95
N VAL A 13 5.43 2.50 4.71
CA VAL A 13 4.48 3.55 4.35
C VAL A 13 3.52 2.97 3.33
N CYS A 14 2.23 3.00 3.66
CA CYS A 14 1.16 2.45 2.82
C CYS A 14 0.37 3.59 2.14
N ILE A 15 0.20 3.50 0.82
CA ILE A 15 -0.58 4.45 0.02
C ILE A 15 -1.57 3.71 -0.91
N GLY A 16 -2.52 4.44 -1.50
CA GLY A 16 -3.56 3.86 -2.37
C GLY A 16 -4.66 3.15 -1.58
N GLY A 17 -5.25 2.10 -2.17
CA GLY A 17 -6.34 1.33 -1.59
C GLY A 17 -7.71 1.98 -1.74
N GLN A 18 -8.67 1.46 -0.98
CA GLN A 18 -10.04 1.94 -0.95
C GLN A 18 -10.37 2.60 0.39
N LYS A 19 -11.28 3.58 0.36
CA LYS A 19 -11.94 4.14 1.54
C LYS A 19 -13.46 4.01 1.39
N LEU A 20 -14.19 4.06 2.50
CA LEU A 20 -15.65 4.14 2.45
C LEU A 20 -16.08 5.60 2.34
N ASN A 21 -16.98 5.90 1.40
CA ASN A 21 -17.62 7.20 1.28
C ASN A 21 -18.69 7.40 2.39
N GLU A 22 -19.36 8.56 2.38
CA GLU A 22 -20.40 8.91 3.37
C GLU A 22 -21.59 7.92 3.39
N ASN A 23 -21.83 7.20 2.28
CA ASN A 23 -22.87 6.19 2.14
C ASN A 23 -22.38 4.78 2.55
N GLY A 24 -21.12 4.62 2.95
CA GLY A 24 -20.53 3.33 3.27
C GLY A 24 -20.18 2.46 2.06
N GLU A 25 -20.05 3.08 0.88
CA GLU A 25 -19.65 2.43 -0.37
C GLU A 25 -18.15 2.63 -0.62
N PRO A 26 -17.44 1.63 -1.19
CA PRO A 26 -16.03 1.77 -1.51
C PRO A 26 -15.76 2.77 -2.62
N GLU A 27 -14.73 3.58 -2.44
CA GLU A 27 -14.16 4.44 -3.48
C GLU A 27 -12.63 4.44 -3.41
N ASP A 28 -11.98 4.78 -4.52
CA ASP A 28 -10.52 4.87 -4.58
C ASP A 28 -10.00 5.92 -3.59
N ALA A 29 -8.99 5.57 -2.80
CA ALA A 29 -8.39 6.43 -1.79
C ALA A 29 -7.16 7.21 -2.31
N VAL A 30 -6.72 6.94 -3.55
CA VAL A 30 -5.64 7.67 -4.20
C VAL A 30 -5.95 9.16 -4.24
N ASN A 31 -4.95 9.97 -3.86
CA ASN A 31 -5.06 11.42 -3.80
C ASN A 31 -3.71 12.08 -4.12
N PRO A 32 -3.61 13.43 -4.20
CA PRO A 32 -2.36 14.10 -4.54
C PRO A 32 -1.19 13.80 -3.61
N LEU A 33 -1.44 13.49 -2.33
CA LEU A 33 -0.38 13.09 -1.41
C LEU A 33 0.14 11.68 -1.73
N SER A 34 -0.72 10.76 -2.18
CA SER A 34 -0.29 9.44 -2.67
C SER A 34 0.73 9.56 -3.80
N TRP A 35 0.47 10.47 -4.74
CA TRP A 35 1.40 10.78 -5.84
C TRP A 35 2.70 11.40 -5.34
N ALA A 36 2.63 12.41 -4.47
CA ALA A 36 3.82 13.05 -3.93
C ALA A 36 4.73 12.05 -3.19
N ILE A 37 4.14 11.12 -2.42
CA ILE A 37 4.89 10.06 -1.73
C ILE A 37 5.53 9.12 -2.76
N LEU A 38 4.78 8.64 -3.74
CA LEU A 38 5.26 7.74 -4.78
C LEU A 38 6.45 8.35 -5.55
N GLU A 39 6.31 9.60 -6.00
CA GLU A 39 7.35 10.33 -6.71
C GLU A 39 8.59 10.55 -5.84
N SER A 40 8.41 10.94 -4.57
CA SER A 40 9.53 11.17 -3.65
C SER A 40 10.36 9.90 -3.44
N CYS A 41 9.71 8.74 -3.32
CA CYS A 41 10.40 7.45 -3.19
C CYS A 41 11.13 7.06 -4.47
N GLY A 42 10.51 7.27 -5.64
CA GLY A 42 11.14 6.99 -6.95
C GLY A 42 12.35 7.87 -7.25
N GLN A 43 12.36 9.12 -6.76
CA GLN A 43 13.51 10.02 -6.85
C GLN A 43 14.63 9.61 -5.87
N LEU A 44 14.28 9.29 -4.63
CA LEU A 44 15.25 9.00 -3.57
C LEU A 44 15.90 7.61 -3.73
N ARG A 45 15.12 6.60 -4.14
CA ARG A 45 15.58 5.21 -4.34
C ARG A 45 16.28 4.60 -3.12
N SER A 46 15.87 5.05 -1.93
CA SER A 46 16.35 4.55 -0.65
C SER A 46 15.68 3.23 -0.29
N THR A 47 16.33 2.45 0.58
CA THR A 47 15.75 1.23 1.17
C THR A 47 14.69 1.53 2.24
N GLN A 48 14.55 2.79 2.64
CA GLN A 48 13.51 3.28 3.55
C GLN A 48 12.86 4.55 2.97
N PRO A 49 11.53 4.70 3.10
CA PRO A 49 10.60 3.76 3.74
C PRO A 49 10.40 2.47 2.92
N ASN A 50 9.85 1.42 3.53
CA ASN A 50 9.34 0.28 2.78
C ASN A 50 7.97 0.66 2.17
N LEU A 51 7.96 1.08 0.91
CA LEU A 51 6.76 1.62 0.28
C LEU A 51 5.83 0.49 -0.19
N SER A 52 4.59 0.49 0.30
CA SER A 52 3.51 -0.41 -0.12
C SER A 52 2.36 0.36 -0.77
N VAL A 53 1.78 -0.23 -1.81
CA VAL A 53 0.57 0.24 -2.47
C VAL A 53 -0.54 -0.79 -2.26
N ARG A 54 -1.70 -0.33 -1.81
CA ARG A 54 -2.92 -1.15 -1.78
C ARG A 54 -3.59 -1.12 -3.16
N TYR A 55 -3.60 -2.27 -3.83
CA TYR A 55 -4.27 -2.48 -5.10
C TYR A 55 -5.72 -2.90 -4.89
N HIS A 56 -6.60 -2.41 -5.77
CA HIS A 56 -7.99 -2.85 -5.92
C HIS A 56 -8.39 -2.72 -7.40
N GLU A 57 -9.47 -3.39 -7.80
CA GLU A 57 -9.91 -3.38 -9.21
C GLU A 57 -10.21 -1.98 -9.74
N GLY A 58 -10.73 -1.09 -8.88
CA GLY A 58 -11.09 0.29 -9.21
C GLY A 58 -9.93 1.30 -9.10
N LEU A 59 -8.69 0.85 -8.89
CA LEU A 59 -7.55 1.75 -8.68
C LEU A 59 -7.34 2.64 -9.91
N ASN A 60 -7.11 3.95 -9.67
CA ASN A 60 -6.79 4.88 -10.73
C ASN A 60 -5.65 4.36 -11.63
N GLN A 61 -5.95 4.22 -12.93
CA GLN A 61 -5.03 3.60 -13.89
C GLN A 61 -3.75 4.42 -14.11
N GLU A 62 -3.83 5.74 -14.06
CA GLU A 62 -2.64 6.60 -14.17
C GLU A 62 -1.73 6.38 -12.96
N PHE A 63 -2.29 6.26 -11.75
CA PHE A 63 -1.54 5.97 -10.54
C PHE A 63 -0.89 4.60 -10.58
N LEU A 64 -1.59 3.57 -11.07
CA LEU A 64 -1.01 2.25 -11.29
C LEU A 64 0.18 2.32 -12.26
N MET A 65 0.04 3.05 -13.38
CA MET A 65 1.14 3.27 -14.32
C MET A 65 2.31 4.04 -13.68
N GLY A 66 2.04 5.04 -12.84
CA GLY A 66 3.04 5.72 -12.04
C GLY A 66 3.82 4.77 -11.13
N CYS A 67 3.13 3.80 -10.50
CA CYS A 67 3.77 2.78 -9.69
C CYS A 67 4.73 1.92 -10.54
N ILE A 68 4.33 1.54 -11.76
CA ILE A 68 5.19 0.79 -12.68
C ILE A 68 6.44 1.59 -13.07
N GLU A 69 6.32 2.91 -13.29
CA GLU A 69 7.49 3.76 -13.54
C GLU A 69 8.46 3.81 -12.36
N VAL A 70 7.96 3.80 -11.13
CA VAL A 70 8.80 3.70 -9.92
C VAL A 70 9.48 2.33 -9.81
N ILE A 71 8.78 1.24 -10.13
CA ILE A 71 9.39 -0.11 -10.17
C ILE A 71 10.57 -0.16 -11.14
N LYS A 72 10.42 0.46 -12.33
CA LYS A 72 11.50 0.55 -13.33
C LYS A 72 12.76 1.25 -12.82
N CYS A 73 12.68 2.04 -11.74
CA CYS A 73 13.86 2.64 -11.13
C CYS A 73 14.79 1.62 -10.43
N GLY A 74 14.37 0.36 -10.29
CA GLY A 74 15.26 -0.76 -9.97
C GLY A 74 15.63 -0.91 -8.49
N PHE A 75 14.87 -0.31 -7.58
CA PHE A 75 15.11 -0.39 -6.13
C PHE A 75 14.07 -1.26 -5.38
N GLY A 76 13.19 -1.96 -6.12
CA GLY A 76 12.31 -2.99 -5.58
C GLY A 76 10.97 -2.52 -4.99
N MET A 77 10.57 -1.27 -5.21
CA MET A 77 9.34 -0.67 -4.68
C MET A 77 8.50 0.02 -5.78
N PRO A 78 7.20 0.29 -5.54
CA PRO A 78 6.41 -0.18 -4.40
C PRO A 78 6.13 -1.69 -4.42
N ALA A 79 5.91 -2.27 -3.23
CA ALA A 79 5.26 -3.57 -3.09
C ALA A 79 3.73 -3.41 -3.18
N PHE A 80 3.00 -4.48 -3.51
CA PHE A 80 1.54 -4.45 -3.63
C PHE A 80 0.84 -5.39 -2.66
N ASN A 81 -0.16 -4.86 -1.95
CA ASN A 81 -1.14 -5.62 -1.17
C ASN A 81 -2.48 -5.61 -1.93
N ASN A 82 -3.25 -6.70 -1.87
CA ASN A 82 -4.47 -6.87 -2.66
C ASN A 82 -5.74 -6.74 -1.80
N ASP A 83 -6.46 -5.63 -1.94
CA ASP A 83 -7.69 -5.33 -1.20
C ASP A 83 -8.78 -6.39 -1.48
N GLU A 84 -8.83 -6.97 -2.68
CA GLU A 84 -9.81 -7.99 -3.08
C GLU A 84 -9.70 -9.29 -2.27
N ILE A 85 -8.58 -9.48 -1.55
CA ILE A 85 -8.36 -10.64 -0.67
C ILE A 85 -8.31 -10.20 0.79
N VAL A 86 -7.55 -9.13 1.11
CA VAL A 86 -7.30 -8.73 2.50
C VAL A 86 -8.59 -8.29 3.18
N ILE A 87 -9.39 -7.43 2.53
CA ILE A 87 -10.62 -6.89 3.11
C ILE A 87 -11.65 -7.98 3.43
N PRO A 88 -12.04 -8.88 2.48
CA PRO A 88 -13.04 -9.90 2.80
C PRO A 88 -12.54 -10.90 3.85
N GLU A 89 -11.25 -11.25 3.87
CA GLU A 89 -10.70 -12.14 4.90
C GLU A 89 -10.63 -11.46 6.28
N PHE A 90 -10.35 -10.16 6.36
CA PHE A 90 -10.45 -9.40 7.62
C PHE A 90 -11.88 -9.41 8.16
N ILE A 91 -12.87 -9.12 7.32
CA ILE A 91 -14.28 -9.16 7.71
C ILE A 91 -14.68 -10.56 8.20
N LYS A 92 -14.23 -11.61 7.51
CA LYS A 92 -14.47 -13.00 7.90
C LYS A 92 -13.83 -13.38 9.25
N LEU A 93 -12.71 -12.75 9.60
CA LEU A 93 -12.07 -12.88 10.91
C LEU A 93 -12.75 -12.05 12.01
N GLY A 94 -13.77 -11.26 11.66
CA GLY A 94 -14.55 -10.45 12.60
C GLY A 94 -14.08 -8.99 12.74
N VAL A 95 -13.22 -8.51 11.85
CA VAL A 95 -12.86 -7.09 11.77
C VAL A 95 -14.07 -6.31 11.23
N GLU A 96 -14.38 -5.18 11.85
CA GLU A 96 -15.46 -4.30 11.40
C GLU A 96 -15.22 -3.83 9.96
N LYS A 97 -16.29 -3.69 9.16
CA LYS A 97 -16.16 -3.31 7.74
C LYS A 97 -15.35 -2.02 7.59
N ALA A 98 -15.66 -0.98 8.38
CA ALA A 98 -14.96 0.30 8.29
C ALA A 98 -13.44 0.17 8.54
N ASP A 99 -13.09 -0.64 9.54
CA ASP A 99 -11.72 -0.94 9.92
C ASP A 99 -10.99 -1.77 8.84
N ALA A 100 -11.67 -2.78 8.30
CA ALA A 100 -11.13 -3.61 7.22
C ALA A 100 -10.80 -2.80 5.97
N TYR A 101 -11.60 -1.78 5.61
CA TYR A 101 -11.26 -0.87 4.51
C TYR A 101 -10.12 0.09 4.84
N ASN A 102 -9.82 0.32 6.11
CA ASN A 102 -8.78 1.24 6.58
C ASN A 102 -7.49 0.53 7.02
N TYR A 103 -7.27 -0.72 6.60
CA TYR A 103 -6.05 -1.47 6.94
C TYR A 103 -4.79 -0.86 6.29
N ALA A 104 -3.62 -1.19 6.85
CA ALA A 104 -2.33 -0.84 6.30
C ALA A 104 -1.35 -2.01 6.35
N SER A 105 -0.30 -1.93 5.51
CA SER A 105 0.83 -2.85 5.55
C SER A 105 1.78 -2.49 6.69
N ILE A 106 2.20 -3.48 7.47
CA ILE A 106 3.13 -3.34 8.60
C ILE A 106 4.40 -4.12 8.28
N GLY A 107 5.56 -3.50 8.46
CA GLY A 107 6.83 -4.20 8.30
C GLY A 107 7.09 -4.58 6.84
N CYS A 108 6.94 -5.88 6.52
CA CYS A 108 7.26 -6.43 5.21
C CYS A 108 6.02 -6.53 4.31
N ILE A 109 5.08 -7.40 4.67
CA ILE A 109 3.87 -7.73 3.90
C ILE A 109 2.64 -7.92 4.78
N GLU A 110 2.84 -7.99 6.09
CA GLU A 110 1.81 -8.19 7.07
C GLU A 110 0.78 -7.06 6.98
N THR A 111 -0.49 -7.37 7.17
CA THR A 111 -1.57 -6.39 7.15
C THR A 111 -2.24 -6.35 8.51
N ALA A 112 -2.62 -5.16 8.96
CA ALA A 112 -3.40 -4.97 10.18
C ALA A 112 -4.26 -3.70 10.07
N VAL A 113 -5.19 -3.55 11.02
CA VAL A 113 -5.93 -2.31 11.27
C VAL A 113 -5.26 -1.57 12.42
#